data_AF-A0A2G1Z088-F1
#
_entry.id   AF-A0A2G1Z088-F1
#
_cell.length_a   1.000
_cell.length_b   1.000
_cell.length_c   1.000
_cell.angle_alpha   90.00
_cell.angle_beta   90.00
_cell.angle_gamma   90.00
#
_symmetry.space_group_name_H-M   'P 1'
#
loop_
_entity.id
_entity.type
_entity.pdbx_description
1 polymer ?
#
loop_
_entity_poly.entity_id
_entity_poly.type
_entity_poly.pdbx_seq_one_letter_code
_entity_poly.pdbx_strand_id
1 'polypeptide(L)'
;MSQDEKTGEYIIEFQQHGGSVKVSAIDPLTMTEVSIVGPSSAGQEELKRTALQKLLYVMNKKEGQHAAEKSQPSEMPKRPGIVV
;
A
#
# COMPACT_ATOMS: atom_id res chain seq x y z
N MET A 1 13.56 26.42 -8.72
CA MET A 1 13.04 26.07 -7.39
C MET A 1 11.53 26.14 -7.49
N SER A 2 10.73 25.10 -7.39
CA SER A 2 10.93 23.72 -6.96
C SER A 2 9.70 22.97 -7.47
N GLN A 3 9.85 21.96 -8.33
CA GLN A 3 8.72 21.16 -8.80
C GLN A 3 8.51 20.01 -7.80
N ASP A 4 8.02 20.33 -6.60
CA ASP A 4 7.75 19.35 -5.53
C ASP A 4 6.42 19.61 -4.81
N GLU A 5 5.52 20.42 -5.37
CA GLU A 5 4.32 20.86 -4.62
C GLU A 5 3.12 19.87 -4.67
N LYS A 6 3.26 18.69 -5.28
CA LYS A 6 2.23 17.61 -5.21
C LYS A 6 2.80 16.19 -5.23
N THR A 7 4.05 16.00 -4.82
CA THR A 7 4.57 14.65 -4.58
C THR A 7 4.31 14.34 -3.12
N GLY A 8 3.31 13.51 -2.81
CA GLY A 8 3.21 12.95 -1.46
C GLY A 8 4.57 12.35 -1.10
N GLU A 9 5.22 12.86 -0.07
CA GLU A 9 6.58 12.47 0.27
C GLU A 9 6.54 11.02 0.80
N TYR A 10 6.75 10.05 -0.09
CA TYR A 10 6.75 8.63 0.25
C TYR A 10 8.03 8.30 1.02
N ILE A 11 7.87 7.62 2.15
CA ILE A 11 9.01 7.11 2.93
C ILE A 11 9.44 5.80 2.29
N ILE A 12 10.70 5.73 1.86
CA ILE A 12 11.28 4.52 1.26
C ILE A 12 12.42 4.02 2.12
N GLU A 13 12.37 2.75 2.51
CA GLU A 13 13.42 2.07 3.27
C GLU A 13 14.04 0.93 2.45
N PHE A 14 15.36 0.76 2.55
CA PHE A 14 16.09 -0.33 1.92
C PHE A 14 16.78 -1.18 2.99
N GLN A 15 16.57 -2.49 2.95
CA GLN A 15 17.18 -3.46 3.86
C GLN A 15 17.87 -4.55 3.04
N GLN A 16 19.22 -4.57 3.07
CA GLN A 16 19.98 -5.57 2.35
C GLN A 16 20.13 -6.86 3.17
N HIS A 17 19.79 -7.99 2.55
CA HIS A 17 19.93 -9.33 3.09
C HIS A 17 20.73 -10.17 2.09
N GLY A 18 22.06 -10.14 2.22
CA GLY A 18 22.97 -10.82 1.28
C GLY A 18 22.76 -10.34 -0.17
N GLY A 19 22.43 -11.28 -1.06
CA GLY A 19 22.18 -11.00 -2.48
C GLY A 19 20.79 -10.42 -2.80
N SER A 20 19.99 -10.10 -1.79
CA SER A 20 18.65 -9.53 -1.95
C SER A 20 18.49 -8.24 -1.18
N VAL A 21 17.59 -7.38 -1.63
CA VAL A 21 17.22 -6.13 -0.96
C VAL A 21 15.71 -6.10 -0.80
N LYS A 22 15.27 -5.95 0.44
CA LYS A 22 13.88 -5.61 0.75
C LYS A 22 13.73 -4.09 0.65
N VAL A 23 12.68 -3.65 -0.03
CA VAL A 23 12.32 -2.23 -0.12
C VAL A 23 10.92 -2.04 0.43
N SER A 24 10.78 -1.18 1.42
CA SER A 24 9.49 -0.75 1.97
C SER A 24 9.14 0.63 1.42
N ALA A 25 7.88 0.84 1.04
CA ALA A 25 7.34 2.12 0.61
C ALA A 25 6.08 2.44 1.41
N ILE A 26 6.07 3.61 2.05
CA ILE A 26 5.02 4.03 2.98
C ILE A 26 4.47 5.39 2.52
N ASP A 27 3.15 5.47 2.39
CA ASP A 27 2.44 6.75 2.28
C ASP A 27 2.02 7.24 3.68
N PRO A 28 2.58 8.35 4.19
CA PRO A 28 2.29 8.84 5.53
C PRO A 28 0.87 9.38 5.69
N LEU A 29 0.18 9.72 4.58
CA LEU A 29 -1.18 10.26 4.63
C LEU A 29 -2.24 9.17 4.80
N THR A 30 -2.16 8.11 3.99
CA THR A 30 -3.11 6.98 4.09
C THR A 30 -2.65 5.88 5.04
N MET A 31 -1.43 6.00 5.59
CA MET A 31 -0.76 4.94 6.37
C MET A 31 -0.67 3.62 5.60
N THR A 32 -0.68 3.67 4.26
CA THR A 32 -0.53 2.48 3.42
C THR A 32 0.94 2.18 3.25
N GLU A 33 1.33 0.97 3.65
CA GLU A 33 2.66 0.43 3.46
C GLU A 33 2.64 -0.77 2.51
N VAL A 34 3.66 -0.87 1.67
CA VAL A 34 3.96 -2.06 0.88
C VAL A 34 5.44 -2.39 0.98
N SER A 35 5.79 -3.66 0.80
CA SER A 35 7.18 -4.08 0.64
C SER A 35 7.37 -4.96 -0.59
N ILE A 36 8.56 -4.91 -1.17
CA ILE A 36 9.03 -5.81 -2.23
C ILE A 36 10.39 -6.39 -1.84
N VAL A 37 10.79 -7.47 -2.50
CA VAL A 37 12.14 -8.02 -2.41
C VAL A 37 12.64 -8.23 -3.82
N GLY A 38 13.86 -7.78 -4.10
CA GLY A 38 14.52 -7.99 -5.40
C GLY A 38 16.01 -8.28 -5.24
N PRO A 39 16.69 -8.65 -6.33
CA PRO A 39 18.12 -8.91 -6.28
C PRO A 39 18.88 -7.61 -6.03
N SER A 40 19.98 -7.68 -5.26
CA SER A 40 20.83 -6.50 -5.00
C SER A 40 21.47 -5.92 -6.26
N SER A 41 21.54 -6.71 -7.33
CA SER A 41 22.07 -6.31 -8.64
C SER A 41 21.12 -5.47 -9.49
N ALA A 42 19.81 -5.41 -9.18
CA ALA A 42 18.84 -4.61 -9.95
C ALA A 42 19.04 -3.09 -9.77
N GLY A 43 19.84 -2.66 -8.78
CA GLY A 43 20.07 -1.25 -8.50
C GLY A 43 18.94 -0.60 -7.71
N GLN A 44 19.30 0.41 -6.93
CA GLN A 44 18.41 1.03 -5.94
C GLN A 44 17.21 1.75 -6.58
N GLU A 45 17.40 2.40 -7.73
CA GLU A 45 16.35 3.15 -8.42
C GLU A 45 15.26 2.24 -9.00
N GLU A 46 15.65 1.10 -9.58
CA GLU A 46 14.69 0.13 -10.13
C GLU A 46 13.82 -0.47 -9.02
N LEU A 47 14.45 -0.87 -7.91
CA LEU A 47 13.73 -1.39 -6.74
C LEU A 47 12.82 -0.31 -6.12
N LYS A 48 13.28 0.94 -6.03
CA LYS A 48 12.45 2.08 -5.58
C LYS A 48 11.22 2.24 -6.46
N ARG A 49 11.41 2.29 -7.78
CA ARG A 49 10.32 2.48 -8.75
C ARG A 49 9.29 1.36 -8.64
N THR A 50 9.76 0.12 -8.52
CA THR A 50 8.89 -1.06 -8.37
C THR A 50 8.07 -0.98 -7.07
N ALA A 51 8.69 -0.57 -5.96
CA ALA A 51 8.00 -0.41 -4.68
C ALA A 51 6.92 0.69 -4.75
N LEU A 52 7.25 1.84 -5.38
CA LEU A 52 6.31 2.93 -5.61
C LEU A 52 5.13 2.52 -6.49
N GLN A 53 5.38 1.80 -7.60
CA GLN A 53 4.33 1.30 -8.47
C GLN A 53 3.37 0.35 -7.72
N LYS A 54 3.90 -0.51 -6.86
CA LYS A 54 3.10 -1.37 -5.99
C LYS A 54 2.27 -0.55 -5.00
N LEU A 55 2.84 0.49 -4.39
CA LEU A 55 2.15 1.35 -3.43
C LEU A 55 0.94 2.02 -4.09
N LEU A 56 1.15 2.65 -5.24
CA LEU A 56 0.08 3.29 -6.02
C LEU A 56 -1.01 2.29 -6.42
N TYR A 57 -0.63 1.09 -6.87
CA TYR A 57 -1.60 0.04 -7.20
C TYR A 57 -2.47 -0.34 -5.99
N VAL A 58 -1.88 -0.53 -4.81
CA VAL A 58 -2.60 -0.90 -3.59
C VAL A 58 -3.53 0.23 -3.13
N MET A 59 -3.07 1.48 -3.18
CA MET A 59 -3.89 2.65 -2.84
C MET A 59 -5.12 2.74 -3.74
N ASN A 60 -4.92 2.68 -5.07
CA ASN A 60 -6.02 2.72 -6.04
C ASN A 60 -7.00 1.55 -5.85
N LYS A 61 -6.50 0.36 -5.52
CA LYS A 61 -7.36 -0.82 -5.25
C LYS A 61 -8.22 -0.62 -4.00
N LYS A 62 -7.66 -0.05 -2.93
CA LYS A 62 -8.41 0.23 -1.70
C LYS A 62 -9.53 1.24 -1.95
N GLU A 63 -9.27 2.31 -2.68
CA GLU A 63 -10.29 3.31 -3.04
C GLU A 63 -11.47 2.68 -3.81
N GLY A 64 -11.17 1.81 -4.78
CA GLY A 64 -12.20 1.07 -5.51
C GLY A 64 -13.02 0.09 -4.65
N GLN A 65 -12.40 -0.51 -3.63
CA GLN A 65 -13.10 -1.41 -2.69
C GLN A 65 -14.01 -0.66 -1.73
N HIS A 66 -13.59 0.50 -1.20
CA HIS A 66 -14.45 1.34 -0.36
C HIS A 66 -15.65 1.93 -1.11
N ALA A 67 -15.53 2.18 -2.41
CA ALA A 67 -16.65 2.61 -3.25
C ALA A 67 -17.72 1.52 -3.40
N ALA A 68 -17.33 0.25 -3.45
CA ALA A 68 -18.26 -0.88 -3.58
C ALA A 68 -19.00 -1.23 -2.27
N GLU A 69 -18.38 -0.96 -1.12
CA GLU A 69 -18.97 -1.28 0.20
C GLU A 69 -19.96 -0.20 0.70
N LYS A 70 -19.80 1.06 0.27
CA LYS A 70 -20.75 2.17 0.58
C LYS A 70 -22.14 2.02 -0.04
N SER A 71 -22.38 1.01 -0.88
CA SER A 71 -23.66 0.77 -1.55
C SER A 71 -24.54 -0.28 -0.87
N GLN A 72 -24.15 -0.82 0.29
CA GLN A 72 -25.02 -1.68 1.10
C GLN A 72 -25.66 -0.87 2.24
N PRO A 73 -27.00 -0.68 2.25
CA PRO A 73 -27.68 -0.23 3.45
C PRO A 73 -27.43 -1.25 4.55
N SER A 74 -26.91 -0.81 5.69
CA SER A 74 -26.83 -1.62 6.90
C SER A 74 -28.25 -1.89 7.43
N GLU A 75 -28.96 -2.84 6.83
CA GLU A 75 -30.14 -3.45 7.41
C GLU A 75 -29.69 -4.49 8.45
N MET A 76 -29.91 -4.19 9.73
CA MET A 76 -29.81 -5.18 10.80
C MET A 76 -30.89 -6.26 10.62
N PRO A 77 -30.54 -7.56 10.60
CA PRO A 77 -31.51 -8.59 10.96
C PRO A 77 -31.44 -8.83 12.46
N LYS A 78 -32.59 -8.66 13.13
CA LYS A 78 -32.85 -9.02 14.53
C LYS A 78 -32.47 -10.48 14.77
N ARG A 79 -31.85 -10.74 15.93
CA ARG A 79 -31.52 -12.08 16.45
C ARG A 79 -32.77 -12.98 16.51
N PRO A 80 -32.73 -14.26 16.07
CA PRO A 80 -33.56 -15.30 16.65
C PRO A 80 -32.77 -16.08 17.72
N GLY A 81 -33.49 -16.70 18.65
CA GLY A 81 -33.02 -17.11 19.98
C GLY A 81 -32.02 -18.27 20.04
N ILE A 82 -31.52 -18.48 21.26
CA ILE A 82 -30.71 -19.62 21.68
C ILE A 82 -31.50 -20.92 21.49
N VAL A 83 -30.84 -21.94 20.93
CA VAL A 83 -31.24 -23.35 21.06
C VAL A 83 -29.98 -24.17 21.38
N VAL A 84 -29.69 -24.36 22.67
CA VAL A 84 -29.39 -25.64 23.36
C VAL A 84 -29.26 -25.38 24.86
#